data_AF-A0A431K6K5-F1
#
_entry.id   AF-A0A431K6K5-F1
#
_cell.length_a   1.000
_cell.length_b   1.000
_cell.length_c   1.000
_cell.angle_alpha   90.00
_cell.angle_beta   90.00
_cell.angle_gamma   90.00
#
_symmetry.space_group_name_H-M   'P 1'
#
loop_
_entity.id
_entity.type
_entity.pdbx_description
1 polymer ?
#
loop_
_entity_poly.entity_id
_entity_poly.type
_entity_poly.pdbx_seq_one_letter_code
_entity_poly.pdbx_strand_id
1 'polypeptide(L)'
;MIGWWIVVSTQTPQERDQADQDTRRAAILAQWEAGADGIRWVEQLAEQGKAAKLSGSGYPNRYTAQARDVLPLLGVAPPAAGGTLIIGDDYVMPSNWRGKIELHAERVAACPADHVLTIDAWDQS
;
A
#
# COMPACT_ATOMS: atom_id res chain seq x y z
N MET A 1 13.03 6.97 9.50
CA MET A 1 11.83 6.56 8.76
C MET A 1 10.66 7.40 9.26
N ILE A 2 10.27 8.40 8.47
CA ILE A 2 9.19 9.34 8.80
C ILE A 2 7.82 8.72 8.46
N GLY A 3 7.79 7.81 7.50
CA GLY A 3 6.59 7.12 7.08
C GLY A 3 6.82 6.27 5.83
N TRP A 4 5.72 5.86 5.21
CA TRP A 4 5.70 5.02 4.02
C TRP A 4 4.87 5.67 2.94
N TRP A 5 5.35 5.62 1.71
CA TRP A 5 4.52 5.78 0.52
C TRP A 5 4.06 4.41 0.04
N ILE A 6 2.76 4.16 0.11
CA ILE A 6 2.16 2.88 -0.25
C ILE A 6 1.46 3.01 -1.60
N VAL A 7 1.70 2.06 -2.49
CA VAL A 7 1.03 1.96 -3.79
C VAL A 7 0.46 0.57 -3.95
N VAL A 8 -0.83 0.49 -4.28
CA VAL A 8 -1.54 -0.75 -4.62
C VAL A 8 -1.92 -0.70 -6.09
N SER A 9 -1.45 -1.67 -6.87
CA SER A 9 -1.69 -1.74 -8.31
C SER A 9 -2.09 -3.15 -8.77
N THR A 10 -2.80 -3.22 -9.89
CA THR A 10 -3.20 -4.49 -10.53
C THR A 10 -2.08 -5.17 -11.30
N GLN A 11 -1.00 -4.46 -11.62
CA GLN A 11 0.15 -5.04 -12.31
C GLN A 11 0.87 -6.07 -11.43
N THR A 12 1.44 -7.09 -12.07
CA THR A 12 2.47 -7.91 -11.45
C THR A 12 3.73 -7.09 -11.16
N PRO A 13 4.60 -7.54 -10.25
CA PRO A 13 5.89 -6.90 -9.98
C PRO A 13 6.69 -6.62 -11.26
N GLN A 14 6.76 -7.62 -12.15
CA GLN A 14 7.54 -7.57 -13.38
C GLN A 14 6.95 -6.57 -14.39
N GLU A 15 5.63 -6.59 -14.60
CA GLU A 15 4.95 -5.63 -15.47
C GLU A 15 5.13 -4.21 -14.96
N ARG A 16 5.04 -4.01 -13.64
CA ARG A 16 5.25 -2.71 -13.02
C ARG A 16 6.67 -2.21 -13.26
N ASP A 17 7.69 -3.04 -13.12
CA ASP A 17 9.09 -2.64 -13.31
C ASP A 17 9.39 -2.24 -14.77
N GLN A 18 8.71 -2.85 -15.74
CA GLN A 18 8.89 -2.58 -17.17
C GLN A 18 7.98 -1.48 -17.73
N ALA A 19 6.85 -1.19 -17.07
CA ALA A 19 5.88 -0.21 -17.53
C ALA A 19 6.40 1.23 -17.47
N ASP A 20 5.99 2.04 -18.45
CA ASP A 20 6.15 3.48 -18.41
C ASP A 20 5.27 4.13 -17.32
N GLN A 21 5.44 5.44 -17.12
CA GLN A 21 4.78 6.17 -16.04
C GLN A 21 3.25 6.21 -16.20
N ASP A 22 2.74 6.37 -17.42
CA ASP A 22 1.30 6.47 -17.68
C ASP A 22 0.62 5.12 -17.50
N THR A 23 1.26 4.05 -17.97
CA THR A 23 0.81 2.67 -17.79
C THR A 23 0.79 2.28 -16.31
N ARG A 24 1.82 2.67 -15.54
CA ARG A 24 1.83 2.49 -14.07
C ARG A 24 0.66 3.21 -13.43
N ARG A 25 0.42 4.49 -13.76
CA ARG A 25 -0.67 5.29 -13.20
C ARG A 25 -2.05 4.72 -13.51
N ALA A 26 -2.24 4.17 -14.72
CA ALA A 26 -3.49 3.54 -15.13
C ALA A 26 -3.82 2.27 -14.31
N ALA A 27 -2.79 1.56 -13.83
CA ALA A 27 -2.95 0.34 -13.04
C ALA A 27 -3.07 0.56 -11.52
N ILE A 28 -2.86 1.78 -11.03
CA ILE A 28 -2.99 2.10 -9.60
C ILE A 28 -4.46 2.05 -9.20
N LEU A 29 -4.73 1.32 -8.12
CA LEU A 29 -6.01 1.28 -7.44
C LEU A 29 -6.05 2.30 -6.30
N ALA A 30 -4.97 2.37 -5.53
CA ALA A 30 -4.83 3.29 -4.42
C ALA A 30 -3.35 3.63 -4.15
N GLN A 31 -3.09 4.84 -3.70
CA GLN A 31 -1.81 5.25 -3.14
C GLN A 31 -1.99 6.26 -2.01
N TRP A 32 -1.14 6.21 -1.00
CA TRP A 32 -1.21 7.12 0.14
C TRP A 32 0.10 7.19 0.93
N GLU A 33 0.25 8.26 1.71
CA GLU A 33 1.26 8.36 2.76
C GLU A 33 0.71 7.78 4.05
N ALA A 34 1.54 7.04 4.77
CA ALA A 34 1.23 6.53 6.09
C ALA A 34 2.40 6.80 7.05
N GLY A 35 2.13 6.90 8.36
CA GLY A 35 3.19 7.02 9.37
C GLY A 35 4.05 5.76 9.49
N ALA A 36 5.01 5.74 10.41
CA ALA A 36 5.99 4.65 10.55
C ALA A 36 5.41 3.23 10.66
N ASP A 37 4.22 3.07 11.26
CA ASP A 37 3.54 1.76 11.34
C ASP A 37 2.71 1.42 10.09
N GLY A 38 2.68 2.30 9.08
CA GLY A 38 1.79 2.26 7.91
C GLY A 38 1.78 0.97 7.09
N ILE A 39 2.82 0.15 7.19
CA ILE A 39 2.92 -1.16 6.52
C ILE A 39 2.39 -2.33 7.33
N ARG A 40 2.05 -2.15 8.60
CA ARG A 40 1.67 -3.27 9.48
C ARG A 40 0.48 -4.07 8.97
N TRP A 41 -0.46 -3.45 8.28
CA TRP A 41 -1.61 -4.17 7.72
C TRP A 41 -1.18 -5.20 6.67
N VAL A 42 -0.17 -4.89 5.83
CA VAL A 42 0.32 -5.82 4.81
C VAL A 42 1.26 -6.86 5.42
N GLU A 43 2.00 -6.49 6.47
CA GLU A 43 2.79 -7.45 7.26
C GLU A 43 1.88 -8.47 7.96
N GLN A 44 0.77 -8.03 8.55
CA GLN A 44 -0.24 -8.91 9.14
C GLN A 44 -0.88 -9.84 8.10
N LEU A 45 -1.15 -9.36 6.89
CA LEU A 45 -1.61 -10.23 5.79
C LEU A 45 -0.55 -11.28 5.43
N ALA A 46 0.73 -10.90 5.45
CA ALA A 46 1.82 -11.82 5.17
C ALA A 46 1.97 -12.89 6.26
N GLU A 47 1.86 -12.50 7.53
CA GLU A 47 1.84 -13.42 8.69
C GLU A 47 0.66 -14.40 8.63
N GLN A 48 -0.49 -13.94 8.10
CA GLN A 48 -1.69 -14.79 7.89
C GLN A 48 -1.59 -15.68 6.63
N GLY A 49 -0.52 -15.59 5.84
CA GLY A 49 -0.39 -16.31 4.57
C GLY A 49 -1.28 -15.78 3.44
N LYS A 50 -1.86 -14.59 3.60
CA LYS A 50 -2.72 -13.90 2.60
C LYS A 50 -1.93 -12.97 1.69
N ALA A 51 -0.74 -12.58 2.11
CA ALA A 51 0.23 -11.87 1.29
C ALA A 51 1.57 -12.61 1.26
N ALA A 52 2.33 -12.44 0.18
CA ALA A 52 3.69 -12.91 0.07
C ALA A 52 4.61 -11.70 -0.06
N LYS A 53 5.55 -11.54 0.89
CA LYS A 53 6.62 -10.55 0.77
C LYS A 53 7.62 -11.06 -0.26
N LEU A 54 7.82 -10.32 -1.34
CA LEU A 54 8.87 -10.59 -2.31
C LEU A 54 10.16 -10.03 -1.75
N SER A 55 11.15 -10.88 -1.52
CA SER A 55 12.43 -10.49 -0.93
C SER A 55 13.13 -9.44 -1.80
N GLY A 56 13.18 -8.19 -1.32
CA GLY A 56 13.92 -7.09 -1.94
C GLY A 56 15.11 -6.70 -1.07
N SER A 57 16.29 -6.62 -1.66
CA SER A 57 17.51 -6.11 -1.02
C SER A 57 17.49 -4.57 -0.92
N GLY A 58 16.42 -4.00 -0.35
CA GLY A 58 16.19 -2.55 -0.28
C GLY A 58 14.72 -2.17 -0.44
N TYR A 59 14.46 -0.87 -0.68
CA TYR A 59 13.13 -0.36 -1.02
C TYR A 59 12.85 -0.47 -2.53
N PRO A 60 11.60 -0.72 -2.93
CA PRO A 60 10.43 -0.87 -2.07
C PRO A 60 10.38 -2.22 -1.37
N ASN A 61 9.75 -2.24 -0.19
CA ASN A 61 9.22 -3.47 0.37
C ASN A 61 8.03 -3.89 -0.51
N ARG A 62 8.21 -4.96 -1.29
CA ARG A 62 7.19 -5.41 -2.25
C ARG A 62 6.44 -6.63 -1.73
N TYR A 63 5.12 -6.61 -1.88
CA TYR A 63 4.23 -7.70 -1.50
C TYR A 63 3.29 -8.02 -2.65
N THR A 64 2.85 -9.28 -2.72
CA THR A 64 1.72 -9.70 -3.54
C THR A 64 0.61 -10.25 -2.66
N ALA A 65 -0.64 -9.94 -2.97
CA ALA A 65 -1.81 -10.41 -2.22
C ALA A 65 -3.03 -10.55 -3.13
N GLN A 66 -4.00 -11.39 -2.77
CA GLN A 66 -5.24 -11.47 -3.54
C GLN A 66 -6.10 -10.23 -3.28
N ALA A 67 -6.77 -9.75 -4.33
CA ALA A 67 -7.68 -8.62 -4.28
C ALA A 67 -8.78 -8.82 -3.22
N ARG A 68 -9.33 -10.03 -3.05
CA ARG A 68 -10.31 -10.33 -2.00
C ARG A 68 -9.86 -9.97 -0.58
N ASP A 69 -8.57 -10.04 -0.30
CA ASP A 69 -8.01 -9.76 1.03
C ASP A 69 -7.64 -8.29 1.19
N VAL A 70 -7.40 -7.57 0.09
CA VAL A 70 -6.92 -6.18 0.08
C VAL A 70 -8.05 -5.17 -0.20
N LEU A 71 -8.91 -5.43 -1.20
CA LEU A 71 -9.97 -4.48 -1.61
C LEU A 71 -10.92 -4.11 -0.46
N PRO A 72 -11.34 -5.03 0.43
CA PRO A 72 -12.17 -4.65 1.60
C PRO A 72 -11.47 -3.67 2.54
N LEU A 73 -10.13 -3.69 2.60
CA LEU A 73 -9.34 -2.76 3.41
C LEU A 73 -9.26 -1.36 2.78
N LEU A 74 -9.43 -1.25 1.45
CA LEU A 74 -9.40 0.02 0.73
C LEU A 74 -10.77 0.72 0.71
N GLY A 75 -11.88 -0.03 0.89
CA GLY A 75 -13.24 0.45 0.63
C GLY A 75 -13.85 1.42 1.66
N VAL A 76 -13.35 1.48 2.90
CA VAL A 76 -13.83 2.43 3.92
C VAL A 76 -12.89 3.63 4.07
N ALA A 77 -11.59 3.39 3.92
CA ALA A 77 -10.47 4.30 3.71
C ALA A 77 -9.19 3.44 3.76
N PRO A 78 -8.04 3.82 3.16
CA PRO A 78 -6.84 3.00 3.17
C PRO A 78 -6.45 2.59 4.60
N PRO A 79 -5.98 1.35 4.85
CA PRO A 79 -5.76 0.88 6.20
C PRO A 79 -4.81 1.82 6.96
N ALA A 80 -5.32 2.39 8.04
CA ALA A 80 -4.51 3.13 8.99
C ALA A 80 -3.88 2.12 9.94
N ALA A 81 -2.56 2.10 10.04
CA ALA A 81 -1.93 1.30 11.08
C ALA A 81 -2.41 1.79 12.44
N GLY A 82 -2.68 0.87 13.36
CA GLY A 82 -2.85 1.21 14.77
C GLY A 82 -1.49 1.59 15.35
N GLY A 83 -1.04 2.84 15.13
CA GLY A 83 0.27 3.32 15.57
C GLY A 83 0.24 4.14 16.86
N THR A 84 1.41 4.50 17.37
CA THR A 84 1.55 5.46 18.47
C THR A 84 1.55 6.89 17.91
N LEU A 85 0.99 7.85 18.64
CA LEU A 85 1.04 9.28 18.30
C LEU A 85 2.50 9.73 18.15
N ILE A 86 2.88 10.28 16.99
CA ILE A 86 4.22 10.85 16.78
C ILE A 86 4.12 12.37 16.97
N ILE A 87 4.91 12.91 17.89
CA ILE A 87 5.05 14.35 18.12
C ILE A 87 6.46 14.74 17.64
N GLY A 88 6.53 15.50 16.54
CA GLY A 88 7.73 16.21 16.12
C GLY A 88 7.76 17.63 16.69
N ASP A 89 8.85 18.36 16.50
CA ASP A 89 9.03 19.72 17.04
C ASP A 89 7.95 20.71 16.54
N ASP A 90 7.38 20.45 15.37
CA ASP A 90 6.43 21.33 14.67
C ASP A 90 5.24 20.57 14.04
N TYR A 91 5.02 19.30 14.41
CA TYR A 91 3.83 18.54 13.98
C TYR A 91 3.39 17.45 14.97
N VAL A 92 2.08 17.22 15.03
CA VAL A 92 1.47 16.06 15.70
C VAL A 92 0.88 15.15 14.62
N MET A 93 1.47 13.96 14.45
CA MET A 93 0.95 12.92 13.58
C MET A 93 0.14 11.92 14.41
N PRO A 94 -1.20 11.90 14.25
CA PRO A 94 -2.00 10.90 14.92
C PRO A 94 -1.63 9.49 14.44
N SER A 95 -1.77 8.52 15.33
CA SER A 95 -1.58 7.08 15.14
C SER A 95 -2.07 6.51 13.81
N ASN A 96 -3.15 7.08 13.28
CA ASN A 96 -3.89 6.65 12.10
C ASN A 96 -3.74 7.62 10.91
N TRP A 97 -2.72 8.48 10.95
CA TRP A 97 -2.49 9.51 9.94
C TRP A 97 -2.29 8.88 8.56
N ARG A 98 -2.99 9.47 7.59
CA ARG A 98 -2.85 9.18 6.17
C ARG A 98 -2.79 10.51 5.42
N GLY A 99 -1.78 10.69 4.60
CA GLY A 99 -1.59 11.85 3.73
C GLY A 99 -1.76 11.48 2.27
N LYS A 100 -2.01 12.49 1.42
CA LYS A 100 -2.02 12.38 -0.05
C LYS A 100 -2.73 11.12 -0.58
N ILE A 101 -3.92 10.85 -0.05
CA ILE A 101 -4.71 9.68 -0.42
C ILE A 101 -5.26 9.89 -1.83
N GLU A 102 -4.95 8.95 -2.71
CA GLU A 102 -5.57 8.81 -4.02
C GLU A 102 -6.16 7.41 -4.11
N LEU A 103 -7.47 7.32 -4.33
CA LEU A 103 -8.23 6.08 -4.41
C LEU A 103 -9.10 6.12 -5.67
N HIS A 104 -8.88 5.19 -6.58
CA HIS A 104 -9.66 5.03 -7.80
C HIS A 104 -10.81 4.06 -7.55
N ALA A 105 -11.90 4.55 -6.97
CA ALA A 105 -13.04 3.73 -6.53
C ALA A 105 -13.64 2.89 -7.68
N GLU A 106 -13.71 3.46 -8.89
CA GLU A 106 -14.17 2.75 -10.08
C GLU A 106 -13.28 1.56 -10.46
N ARG A 107 -11.95 1.70 -10.32
CA ARG A 107 -11.00 0.63 -10.61
C ARG A 107 -11.02 -0.43 -9.53
N VAL A 108 -11.17 -0.03 -8.27
CA VAL A 108 -11.35 -0.93 -7.12
C VAL A 108 -12.61 -1.77 -7.31
N ALA A 109 -13.73 -1.15 -7.69
CA ALA A 109 -14.99 -1.86 -7.94
C ALA A 109 -14.94 -2.80 -9.15
N ALA A 110 -14.15 -2.45 -10.18
CA ALA A 110 -13.96 -3.28 -11.36
C ALA A 110 -12.91 -4.40 -11.20
N CYS A 111 -12.13 -4.39 -10.11
CA CYS A 111 -11.05 -5.34 -9.89
C CYS A 111 -11.60 -6.73 -9.46
N PRO A 112 -11.27 -7.82 -10.18
CA PRO A 112 -11.71 -9.16 -9.80
C PRO A 112 -11.12 -9.59 -8.44
N ALA A 113 -11.91 -10.27 -7.61
CA ALA A 113 -11.50 -10.65 -6.26
C ALA A 113 -10.40 -11.72 -6.21
N ASP A 114 -10.22 -12.49 -7.29
CA ASP A 114 -9.15 -13.46 -7.50
C ASP A 114 -7.88 -12.86 -8.13
N HIS A 115 -7.93 -11.60 -8.55
CA HIS A 115 -6.78 -10.92 -9.12
C HIS A 115 -5.66 -10.74 -8.09
N VAL A 116 -4.40 -10.96 -8.49
CA VAL A 116 -3.25 -10.74 -7.62
C VAL A 116 -2.80 -9.29 -7.76
N LEU A 117 -2.77 -8.59 -6.63
CA LEU A 117 -2.33 -7.21 -6.54
C LEU A 117 -0.86 -7.14 -6.14
N THR A 118 -0.16 -6.11 -6.62
CA THR A 118 1.16 -5.72 -6.13
C THR A 118 1.02 -4.54 -5.18
N ILE A 119 1.68 -4.64 -4.03
CA ILE A 119 1.74 -3.61 -3.00
C ILE A 119 3.21 -3.21 -2.84
N ASP A 120 3.53 -1.97 -3.20
CA ASP A 120 4.86 -1.39 -3.02
C ASP A 120 4.85 -0.40 -1.86
N ALA A 121 5.70 -0.64 -0.86
CA ALA A 121 5.92 0.28 0.26
C ALA A 121 7.33 0.88 0.19
N TRP A 122 7.39 2.19 -0.03
CA TRP A 122 8.61 2.98 -0.10
C TRP A 122 8.84 3.72 1.20
N ASP A 123 10.04 3.63 1.77
CA ASP A 123 10.42 4.42 2.94
C ASP A 123 10.58 5.89 2.58
N GLN A 124 10.07 6.75 3.45
CA GLN A 124 10.20 8.21 3.36
C GLN A 124 11.29 8.74 4.30
N SER A 125 12.39 8.00 4.46
CA SER A 125 13.56 8.41 5.27
C SER A 125 14.34 9.55 4.65
#